data_AF-A0A7G9Y1K2-F1
#
_entry.id   AF-A0A7G9Y1K2-F1
#
_cell.length_a   1.000
_cell.length_b   1.000
_cell.length_c   1.000
_cell.angle_alpha   90.00
_cell.angle_beta   90.00
_cell.angle_gamma   90.00
#
_symmetry.space_group_name_H-M   'P 1'
#
loop_
_entity.id
_entity.type
_entity.pdbx_description
1 polymer ?
#
loop_
_entity_poly.entity_id
_entity_poly.type
_entity_poly.pdbx_seq_one_letter_code
_entity_poly.pdbx_strand_id
1 'polypeptide(L)'
;MTADIAVISDSPIVLIDEIENAGIRKQEALKLLAGEGKLVVVVTHDPVLALMAKRRIVMRNGGVVGIIETTKKERGLCKSLVRMDNWMIALRETIRKGELVEGVRHFEPEIGRMELERTGAVFA
;
A
#
# COMPACT_ATOMS: atom_id res chain seq x y z
N MET A 1 15.15 -10.00 -2.93
CA MET A 1 13.94 -10.68 -2.44
C MET A 1 12.76 -10.50 -3.40
N THR A 2 12.21 -9.30 -3.58
CA THR A 2 11.01 -9.12 -4.42
C THR A 2 11.21 -9.44 -5.90
N ALA A 3 12.35 -9.05 -6.47
CA ALA A 3 12.70 -9.36 -7.86
C ALA A 3 12.93 -10.86 -8.09
N ASP A 4 13.56 -11.55 -7.15
CA ASP A 4 13.79 -12.99 -7.22
C ASP A 4 12.46 -13.76 -7.19
N ILE A 5 11.52 -13.32 -6.34
CA ILE A 5 10.17 -13.88 -6.29
C ILE A 5 9.40 -13.60 -7.60
N ALA A 6 9.55 -12.41 -8.18
CA ALA A 6 8.86 -12.08 -9.43
C ALA A 6 9.39 -12.89 -10.61
N VAL A 7 10.72 -12.97 -10.76
CA VAL A 7 11.37 -13.45 -11.99
C VAL A 7 11.82 -14.91 -11.92
N ILE A 8 12.23 -15.40 -10.76
CA ILE A 8 12.86 -16.73 -10.62
C ILE A 8 11.90 -17.75 -10.03
N SER A 9 10.94 -17.32 -9.20
CA SER A 9 9.99 -18.25 -8.59
C SER A 9 8.92 -18.66 -9.60
N ASP A 10 8.72 -19.97 -9.76
CA ASP A 10 7.59 -20.52 -10.54
C ASP A 10 6.28 -20.53 -9.76
N SER A 11 6.26 -20.06 -8.50
CA SER A 11 5.03 -20.05 -7.69
C SER A 11 3.98 -19.12 -8.34
N PRO A 12 2.76 -19.62 -8.59
CA PRO A 12 1.67 -18.80 -9.11
C PRO A 12 1.04 -17.91 -8.04
N ILE A 13 1.33 -18.16 -6.75
CA ILE A 13 0.80 -17.41 -5.61
C ILE A 13 1.95 -16.91 -4.74
N VAL A 14 1.87 -15.65 -4.33
CA VAL A 14 2.81 -15.00 -3.41
C VAL A 14 2.03 -14.42 -2.25
N LEU A 15 2.34 -14.88 -1.04
CA LEU A 15 1.87 -14.25 0.20
C LEU A 15 2.96 -13.31 0.72
N ILE A 16 2.58 -12.10 1.11
CA ILE A 16 3.50 -11.14 1.69
C ILE A 16 2.89 -10.59 2.96
N ASP A 17 3.69 -10.55 4.01
CA ASP A 17 3.34 -9.93 5.28
C ASP A 17 4.30 -8.76 5.53
N GLU A 18 3.77 -7.68 6.11
CA GLU A 18 4.50 -6.48 6.51
C GLU A 18 5.49 -5.91 5.46
N ILE A 19 5.14 -5.95 4.17
CA ILE A 19 6.02 -5.43 3.10
C ILE A 19 6.36 -3.94 3.29
N GLU A 20 5.50 -3.19 3.99
CA GLU A 20 5.71 -1.81 4.37
C GLU A 20 6.94 -1.57 5.23
N ASN A 21 7.39 -2.58 5.98
CA ASN A 21 8.52 -2.50 6.91
C ASN A 21 9.88 -2.79 6.25
N ALA A 22 9.90 -3.26 5.00
CA ALA A 22 11.12 -3.66 4.30
C ALA A 22 12.01 -2.48 3.83
N GLY A 23 11.59 -1.23 4.05
CA GLY A 23 12.35 -0.05 3.62
C GLY A 23 12.43 0.13 2.09
N ILE A 24 11.62 -0.60 1.33
CA ILE A 24 11.54 -0.54 -0.13
C ILE A 24 10.35 0.31 -0.60
N ARG A 25 10.34 0.68 -1.88
CA ARG A 25 9.19 1.34 -2.49
C ARG A 25 8.08 0.30 -2.74
N LYS A 26 7.11 0.28 -1.82
CA LYS A 26 6.05 -0.74 -1.70
C LYS A 26 5.21 -0.89 -2.97
N GLN A 27 4.96 0.23 -3.66
CA GLN A 27 4.11 0.27 -4.86
C GLN A 27 4.77 -0.40 -6.05
N GLU A 28 6.07 -0.14 -6.24
CA GLU A 28 6.90 -0.75 -7.27
C GLU A 28 7.05 -2.25 -7.02
N ALA A 29 7.27 -2.64 -5.77
CA ALA A 29 7.33 -4.03 -5.36
C ALA A 29 6.05 -4.81 -5.72
N LEU A 30 4.87 -4.25 -5.40
CA LEU A 30 3.59 -4.88 -5.74
C LEU A 30 3.32 -4.94 -7.24
N LYS A 31 3.63 -3.85 -7.97
CA LYS A 31 3.48 -3.81 -9.43
C LYS A 31 4.36 -4.82 -10.13
N LEU A 32 5.60 -5.00 -9.67
CA LEU A 32 6.52 -6.00 -10.20
C LEU A 32 5.94 -7.41 -10.04
N LEU A 33 5.52 -7.77 -8.82
CA LEU A 33 4.98 -9.10 -8.53
C LEU A 33 3.68 -9.40 -9.29
N ALA A 34 2.76 -8.42 -9.36
CA ALA A 34 1.50 -8.57 -10.07
C ALA A 34 1.68 -8.57 -11.60
N GLY A 35 2.71 -7.89 -12.12
CA GLY A 35 3.04 -7.83 -13.54
C GLY A 35 3.42 -9.20 -14.13
N GLU A 36 4.02 -10.07 -13.32
CA GLU A 36 4.43 -11.43 -13.71
C GLU A 36 3.28 -12.46 -13.65
N GLY A 37 2.02 -12.00 -13.62
CA GLY A 37 0.84 -12.87 -13.65
C GLY A 37 0.59 -13.67 -12.36
N LYS A 38 1.27 -13.32 -11.26
CA LYS A 38 1.14 -14.00 -9.97
C LYS A 38 -0.04 -13.47 -9.17
N LEU A 39 -0.73 -14.35 -8.46
CA LEU A 39 -1.70 -13.95 -7.44
C LEU A 39 -0.94 -13.46 -6.20
N VAL A 40 -0.98 -12.16 -5.96
CA VAL A 40 -0.32 -11.54 -4.80
C VAL A 40 -1.37 -11.29 -3.70
N VAL A 41 -1.14 -11.90 -2.54
CA VAL A 41 -1.92 -11.69 -1.32
C VAL A 41 -1.04 -10.93 -0.33
N VAL A 42 -1.53 -9.80 0.19
CA VAL A 42 -0.78 -8.93 1.08
C VAL A 42 -1.54 -8.75 2.38
N VAL A 43 -0.95 -9.21 3.46
CA VAL A 43 -1.40 -8.91 4.82
C VAL A 43 -0.74 -7.60 5.22
N THR A 44 -1.54 -6.58 5.55
CA THR A 44 -1.00 -5.24 5.81
C THR A 44 -1.96 -4.36 6.61
N HIS A 45 -1.38 -3.51 7.44
CA HIS A 45 -2.10 -2.42 8.09
C HIS A 45 -1.90 -1.08 7.35
N ASP A 46 -1.11 -1.06 6.28
CA ASP A 46 -0.84 0.12 5.48
C ASP A 46 -2.03 0.45 4.56
N PRO A 47 -2.64 1.65 4.68
CA PRO A 47 -3.81 2.01 3.90
C PRO A 47 -3.51 2.22 2.42
N VAL A 48 -2.27 2.57 2.04
CA VAL A 48 -1.87 2.66 0.62
C VAL A 48 -1.94 1.26 0.00
N LEU A 49 -1.33 0.27 0.64
CA LEU A 49 -1.30 -1.10 0.13
C LEU A 49 -2.70 -1.72 0.11
N ALA A 50 -3.47 -1.53 1.17
CA ALA A 50 -4.85 -2.00 1.24
C ALA A 50 -5.72 -1.41 0.11
N LEU A 51 -5.61 -0.10 -0.16
CA LEU A 51 -6.41 0.58 -1.20
C LEU A 51 -5.89 0.35 -2.63
N MET A 52 -4.66 -0.12 -2.79
CA MET A 52 -4.12 -0.57 -4.09
C MET A 52 -4.69 -1.92 -4.52
N ALA A 53 -5.13 -2.76 -3.58
CA ALA A 53 -5.68 -4.07 -3.88
C ALA A 53 -7.03 -3.95 -4.63
N LYS A 54 -7.36 -4.94 -5.48
CA LYS A 54 -8.67 -5.01 -6.14
C LYS A 54 -9.78 -5.46 -5.18
N ARG A 55 -9.43 -6.35 -4.25
CA ARG A 55 -10.30 -6.92 -3.22
C ARG A 55 -9.52 -6.97 -1.91
N ARG A 56 -10.21 -6.79 -0.79
CA ARG A 56 -9.66 -6.93 0.57
C ARG A 56 -10.47 -7.97 1.33
N ILE A 57 -9.79 -8.83 2.07
CA ILE A 57 -10.42 -9.77 2.98
C ILE A 57 -10.46 -9.10 4.35
N VAL A 58 -11.65 -9.04 4.94
CA VAL A 58 -11.85 -8.41 6.24
C VAL A 58 -11.70 -9.48 7.31
N MET A 59 -10.75 -9.30 8.22
CA MET A 59 -10.53 -10.21 9.33
C MET A 59 -10.99 -9.61 10.65
N ARG A 60 -11.63 -10.42 11.49
CA ARG A 60 -12.03 -10.06 12.86
C ARG A 60 -12.03 -11.31 13.74
N ASN A 61 -11.40 -11.23 14.92
CA ASN A 61 -11.31 -12.32 15.88
C ASN A 61 -10.80 -13.65 15.28
N GLY A 62 -9.82 -13.58 14.38
CA GLY A 62 -9.24 -14.75 13.71
C GLY A 62 -10.10 -15.36 12.60
N GLY A 63 -11.26 -14.78 12.28
CA GLY A 63 -12.13 -15.24 11.19
C GLY A 63 -12.29 -14.20 10.07
N VAL A 64 -12.60 -14.69 8.86
CA VAL A 64 -13.03 -13.83 7.76
C VAL A 64 -14.48 -13.40 8.00
N VAL A 65 -14.72 -12.09 7.97
CA VAL A 65 -16.05 -11.50 8.19
C VAL A 65 -16.64 -10.85 6.95
N GLY A 66 -15.86 -10.70 5.88
CA GLY A 66 -16.34 -10.15 4.62
C GLY A 66 -15.25 -9.99 3.58
N ILE A 67 -15.68 -9.67 2.36
CA ILE A 67 -14.81 -9.30 1.24
C ILE A 67 -15.30 -7.97 0.71
N ILE A 68 -14.39 -7.00 0.56
CA ILE A 68 -14.70 -5.67 0.04
C ILE A 68 -13.98 -5.48 -1.30
N GLU A 69 -14.73 -5.11 -2.34
CA GLU A 69 -14.14 -4.69 -3.61
C GLU A 69 -13.76 -3.21 -3.56
N THR A 70 -12.59 -2.87 -4.09
CA THR A 70 -12.12 -1.48 -4.09
C THR A 70 -12.93 -0.64 -5.07
N THR A 71 -13.59 0.39 -4.54
CA THR A 71 -14.49 1.25 -5.31
C THR A 71 -13.72 2.28 -6.15
N LYS A 72 -14.42 2.95 -7.09
CA LYS A 72 -13.84 4.08 -7.83
C LYS A 72 -13.45 5.25 -6.91
N LYS A 73 -14.25 5.53 -5.87
CA LYS A 73 -13.96 6.57 -4.88
C LYS A 73 -12.69 6.26 -4.09
N GLU A 74 -12.56 5.02 -3.63
CA GLU A 74 -11.35 4.55 -2.94
C GLU A 74 -10.11 4.55 -3.82
N ARG A 75 -10.24 4.23 -5.12
CA ARG A 75 -9.13 4.42 -6.08
C ARG A 75 -8.70 5.88 -6.19
N GLY A 76 -9.65 6.83 -6.11
CA GLY A 76 -9.34 8.26 -6.06
C GLY A 76 -8.56 8.63 -4.79
N LEU A 77 -9.02 8.16 -3.63
CA LEU A 77 -8.34 8.35 -2.35
C LEU A 77 -6.94 7.73 -2.35
N CYS A 78 -6.80 6.52 -2.89
CA CYS A 78 -5.52 5.83 -3.03
C CYS A 78 -4.50 6.71 -3.78
N LYS A 79 -4.90 7.39 -4.86
CA LYS A 79 -4.00 8.31 -5.58
C LYS A 79 -3.52 9.46 -4.70
N SER A 80 -4.38 10.03 -3.86
CA SER A 80 -3.97 11.07 -2.90
C SER A 80 -2.99 10.53 -1.86
N LEU A 81 -3.25 9.34 -1.31
CA LEU A 81 -2.34 8.71 -0.34
C LEU A 81 -0.99 8.33 -0.97
N VAL A 82 -0.98 7.85 -2.21
CA VAL A 82 0.24 7.57 -2.99
C VAL A 82 1.07 8.84 -3.18
N ARG A 83 0.45 10.00 -3.44
CA ARG A 83 1.18 11.27 -3.54
C ARG A 83 1.81 11.67 -2.20
N MET A 84 1.09 11.47 -1.10
CA MET A 84 1.59 11.72 0.25
C MET A 84 2.79 10.82 0.58
N ASP A 85 2.68 9.52 0.29
CA ASP A 85 3.75 8.55 0.51
C ASP A 85 5.01 8.90 -0.29
N ASN A 86 4.85 9.29 -1.57
CA ASN A 86 5.98 9.74 -2.38
C ASN A 86 6.63 11.01 -1.85
N TRP A 87 5.84 11.97 -1.37
CA TRP A 87 6.38 13.17 -0.72
C TRP A 87 7.17 12.82 0.54
N MET A 88 6.66 11.91 1.37
CA MET A 88 7.35 11.41 2.56
C MET A 88 8.67 10.70 2.21
N ILE A 89 8.70 9.89 1.15
CA ILE A 89 9.92 9.22 0.67
C ILE A 89 10.95 10.26 0.21
N ALA A 90 10.54 11.26 -0.57
CA ALA A 90 11.44 12.32 -1.04
C ALA A 90 12.05 13.09 0.12
N LEU A 91 11.22 13.45 1.12
CA LEU A 91 11.68 14.12 2.33
C LEU A 91 12.70 13.27 3.11
N ARG A 92 12.45 11.97 3.28
CA ARG A 92 13.42 11.05 3.93
C ARG A 92 14.75 11.02 3.19
N GLU A 93 14.74 10.99 1.86
CA GLU A 93 15.98 10.98 1.08
C GLU A 93 16.75 12.29 1.19
N THR A 94 16.08 13.46 1.17
CA THR A 94 16.70 14.76 1.44
C THR A 94 17.41 14.75 2.80
N ILE A 95 16.71 14.30 3.85
CA ILE A 95 17.28 14.20 5.20
C ILE A 95 18.47 13.23 5.23
N ARG A 96 18.36 12.07 4.57
CA ARG A 96 19.42 11.04 4.54
C ARG A 96 20.70 11.52 3.86
N LYS A 97 20.60 12.49 2.95
CA LYS A 97 21.75 13.15 2.31
C LYS A 97 22.40 14.23 3.18
N GLY A 98 21.79 14.58 4.31
CA GLY A 98 22.24 15.68 5.18
C GLY A 98 21.90 17.07 4.62
N GLU A 99 20.96 17.16 3.68
CA GLU A 99 20.52 18.43 3.09
C GLU A 99 19.62 19.20 4.08
N LEU A 100 19.69 20.53 4.06
CA LEU A 100 18.78 21.38 4.84
C LEU A 100 17.37 21.29 4.25
N VAL A 101 16.39 21.09 5.13
CA VAL A 101 14.97 20.98 4.77
C VAL A 101 14.30 22.34 4.91
N GLU A 102 14.72 23.30 4.10
CA GLU A 102 14.17 24.66 4.06
C GLU A 102 13.37 24.87 2.78
N GLY A 103 12.17 25.47 2.87
CA GLY A 103 11.34 25.76 1.69
C GLY A 103 10.61 24.55 1.07
N VAL A 104 10.48 23.44 1.78
CA VAL A 104 9.66 22.30 1.31
C VAL A 104 8.20 22.73 1.24
N ARG A 105 7.58 22.57 0.06
CA ARG A 105 6.15 22.85 -0.12
C ARG A 105 5.35 21.96 0.83
N HIS A 106 4.49 22.58 1.63
CA HIS A 106 3.51 21.86 2.43
C HIS A 106 2.64 20.99 1.52
N PHE A 107 2.47 19.74 1.93
CA PHE A 107 1.54 18.83 1.27
C PHE A 107 0.12 19.13 1.76
N GLU A 108 -0.74 19.60 0.87
CA GLU A 108 -2.17 19.77 1.13
C GLU A 108 -2.95 18.62 0.49
N PRO A 109 -3.41 17.64 1.27
CA PRO A 109 -4.18 16.54 0.71
C PRO A 109 -5.63 16.96 0.47
N GLU A 110 -6.11 16.76 -0.76
CA GLU A 110 -7.53 16.81 -1.10
C GLU A 110 -8.25 15.54 -0.59
N ILE A 111 -8.48 15.45 0.72
CA ILE A 111 -9.28 14.36 1.31
C ILE A 111 -10.71 14.87 1.47
N GLY A 112 -11.64 14.40 0.63
CA GLY A 112 -13.06 14.62 0.84
C GLY A 112 -13.54 14.01 2.17
N ARG A 113 -14.65 14.48 2.73
CA ARG A 113 -15.20 13.93 3.99
C ARG A 113 -15.34 12.41 3.91
N MET A 114 -14.70 11.69 4.84
CA MET A 114 -14.88 10.25 5.01
C MET A 114 -16.17 10.01 5.79
N GLU A 115 -17.18 9.45 5.15
CA GLU A 115 -18.28 8.79 5.86
C GLU A 115 -17.77 7.43 6.32
N LEU A 116 -17.30 7.37 7.57
CA LEU A 116 -16.87 6.13 8.20
C LEU A 116 -18.10 5.38 8.72
N GLU A 117 -18.54 4.36 8.01
CA GLU A 117 -19.32 3.30 8.67
C GLU A 117 -18.36 2.55 9.61
N ARG A 118 -18.56 2.72 10.92
CA ARG A 118 -17.69 2.14 11.97
C ARG A 118 -17.52 0.64 11.77
N THR A 119 -16.42 0.24 11.15
CA THR A 119 -15.95 -1.14 11.13
C THR A 119 -14.49 -1.14 11.57
N GLY A 120 -14.25 -1.45 12.84
CA GLY A 120 -12.92 -1.73 13.39
C GLY A 120 -12.39 -3.03 12.81
N ALA A 121 -11.91 -2.96 11.57
CA ALA A 121 -11.43 -4.10 10.82
C ALA A 121 -9.92 -4.00 10.60
N VAL A 122 -9.23 -5.12 10.84
CA VAL A 122 -7.86 -5.34 10.38
C VAL A 122 -7.98 -5.96 8.97
N PHE A 123 -7.32 -5.34 8.00
CA PHE A 123 -7.29 -5.85 6.62
C PHE A 123 -6.15 -6.86 6.51
N ALA A 124 -6.44 -8.02 5.92
CA ALA A 124 -5.45 -9.05 5.61
C ALA A 124 -5.59 -9.49 4.15
#